data_AF-A0A971U626-F1
#
_entry.id   AF-A0A971U626-F1
#
_cell.length_a   1.000
_cell.length_b   1.000
_cell.length_c   1.000
_cell.angle_alpha   90.00
_cell.angle_beta   90.00
_cell.angle_gamma   90.00
#
_symmetry.space_group_name_H-M   'P 1'
#
loop_
_entity.id
_entity.type
_entity.pdbx_description
1 polymer ?
#
loop_
_entity_poly.entity_id
_entity_poly.type
_entity_poly.pdbx_seq_one_letter_code
_entity_poly.pdbx_strand_id
1 'polypeptide(L)' 'MHIAVIGLPQSGKTMLTTAMTRGRSETSGRRGRVEIRSATVDVPDPRVDVLTGEHVHPRIGYVHRGAADLDP' A
#
# COMPACT_ATOMS: atom_id res chain seq x y z
N MET A 1 6.78 7.52 1.21
CA MET A 1 7.94 6.63 0.96
C MET A 1 7.46 5.47 0.10
N HIS A 2 8.34 4.85 -0.72
CA HIS A 2 7.98 3.73 -1.59
C HIS A 2 8.87 2.52 -1.30
N ILE A 3 8.28 1.33 -1.18
CA ILE A 3 8.96 0.04 -1.00
C ILE A 3 8.59 -0.85 -2.18
N ALA A 4 9.59 -1.45 -2.81
CA ALA A 4 9.40 -2.35 -3.95
C ALA A 4 9.66 -3.81 -3.56
N VAL A 5 8.82 -4.71 -4.06
CA VAL A 5 8.97 -6.16 -3.91
C VAL A 5 9.46 -6.73 -5.24
N ILE A 6 10.70 -7.24 -5.28
CA ILE A 6 11.37 -7.76 -6.50
C ILE A 6 11.78 -9.22 -6.35
N GLY A 7 11.96 -9.93 -7.48
CA GLY A 7 12.42 -11.33 -7.48
C GLY A 7 12.02 -12.14 -8.71
N LEU A 8 12.35 -13.43 -8.70
CA LEU A 8 12.19 -14.37 -9.83
C LEU A 8 10.72 -14.68 -10.22
N PRO A 9 10.42 -15.13 -11.43
CA PRO A 9 9.08 -15.61 -11.76
C PRO A 9 8.56 -16.66 -10.75
N GLN A 10 7.26 -16.62 -10.45
CA GLN A 10 6.56 -17.56 -9.56
C GLN A 10 7.00 -17.61 -8.09
N SER A 11 7.93 -16.77 -7.60
CA SER A 11 8.29 -16.72 -6.16
C SER A 11 7.27 -15.94 -5.28
N GLY A 12 5.98 -16.02 -5.58
CA GLY A 12 4.92 -15.51 -4.70
C GLY A 12 4.82 -13.98 -4.51
N LYS A 13 5.55 -13.16 -5.27
CA LYS A 13 5.52 -11.68 -5.15
C LYS A 13 4.11 -11.10 -5.25
N THR A 14 3.35 -11.60 -6.22
CA THR A 14 1.94 -11.26 -6.45
C THR A 14 1.08 -11.58 -5.22
N MET A 15 1.33 -12.71 -4.57
CA MET A 15 0.58 -13.14 -3.37
C MET A 15 0.88 -12.23 -2.18
N LEU A 16 2.15 -11.87 -1.98
CA LEU A 16 2.58 -10.97 -0.92
C LEU A 16 2.02 -9.55 -1.10
N THR A 17 2.09 -8.99 -2.30
CA THR A 17 1.51 -7.67 -2.60
C THR A 17 -0.02 -7.67 -2.43
N THR A 18 -0.71 -8.73 -2.88
CA THR A 18 -2.17 -8.83 -2.67
C THR A 18 -2.53 -8.91 -1.17
N ALA A 19 -1.74 -9.63 -0.37
CA ALA A 19 -1.96 -9.76 1.07
C ALA A 19 -1.78 -8.42 1.80
N MET A 20 -0.70 -7.69 1.50
CA MET A 20 -0.43 -6.37 2.12
C MET A 20 -1.50 -5.34 1.76
N THR A 21 -2.03 -5.41 0.54
CA THR A 21 -3.00 -4.43 0.02
C THR A 21 -4.45 -4.84 0.23
N ARG A 22 -4.69 -6.04 0.78
CA ARG A 22 -6.02 -6.66 0.92
C ARG A 22 -6.82 -6.61 -0.39
N GLY A 23 -6.13 -6.76 -1.53
CA GLY A 23 -6.73 -6.71 -2.86
C GLY A 23 -6.89 -5.31 -3.49
N ARG A 24 -6.51 -4.22 -2.80
CA ARG A 24 -6.56 -2.84 -3.33
C ARG A 24 -5.28 -2.45 -4.07
N SER A 25 -4.79 -3.33 -4.94
CA SER A 25 -3.63 -3.05 -5.79
C SER A 25 -4.07 -2.56 -7.16
N GLU A 26 -3.55 -1.41 -7.58
CA GLU A 26 -3.65 -0.97 -8.97
C GLU A 26 -2.61 -1.72 -9.80
N THR A 27 -3.05 -2.38 -10.87
CA THR A 27 -2.16 -3.12 -11.77
C THR A 27 -1.96 -2.29 -13.02
N SER A 28 -0.78 -1.66 -13.16
CA SER A 28 -0.37 -1.01 -14.40
C SER A 28 0.55 -1.96 -15.17
N GLY A 29 0.01 -2.58 -16.22
CA GLY A 29 0.76 -3.55 -17.01
C GLY A 29 0.03 -3.99 -18.28
N ARG A 30 0.68 -3.80 -19.42
CA ARG A 30 0.28 -4.39 -20.71
C ARG A 30 0.87 -5.80 -20.80
N ARG A 31 0.03 -6.80 -21.13
CA ARG A 31 0.43 -8.21 -21.33
C ARG A 31 1.75 -8.30 -22.10
N GLY A 32 2.77 -8.92 -21.49
CA GLY A 32 4.09 -9.17 -22.12
C GLY A 32 5.25 -8.30 -21.63
N ARG A 33 5.02 -7.32 -20.73
CA ARG A 33 6.07 -6.52 -20.07
C ARG A 33 5.99 -6.70 -18.54
N VAL A 34 7.04 -6.31 -17.82
CA VAL A 34 7.08 -6.22 -16.35
C VAL A 34 5.80 -5.57 -15.83
N GLU A 35 5.03 -6.31 -15.05
CA GLU A 35 3.81 -5.83 -14.39
C GLU A 35 4.19 -5.09 -13.12
N ILE A 36 3.85 -3.80 -13.04
CA ILE A 36 4.06 -2.98 -11.84
C ILE A 36 2.76 -2.99 -11.04
N ARG A 37 2.84 -3.47 -9.80
CA ARG A 37 1.72 -3.45 -8.84
C ARG A 37 2.03 -2.44 -7.75
N SER A 38 1.28 -1.35 -7.73
CA SER A 38 1.40 -0.27 -6.75
C SER A 38 0.16 -0.18 -5.89
N ALA A 39 0.35 0.10 -4.61
CA ALA A 39 -0.73 0.31 -3.66
C ALA A 39 -0.20 1.06 -2.43
N THR A 40 -1.08 1.87 -1.84
CA THR A 40 -0.86 2.51 -0.55
C THR A 40 -1.58 1.70 0.51
N VAL A 41 -0.90 1.44 1.63
CA VAL A 41 -1.44 0.67 2.76
C VAL A 41 -1.26 1.50 4.02
N ASP A 42 -2.30 1.55 4.85
CA ASP A 42 -2.25 2.22 6.14
C ASP A 42 -1.42 1.41 7.13
N VAL A 43 -0.54 2.10 7.85
CA VAL A 43 0.32 1.48 8.85
C VAL A 43 -0.49 1.29 10.14
N PRO A 44 -0.74 0.05 10.60
CA PRO A 44 -1.44 -0.19 11.84
C PRO A 44 -0.54 0.20 13.02
N ASP A 45 -0.90 1.26 13.73
CA ASP A 45 -0.18 1.70 14.94
C ASP A 45 -1.14 1.74 16.13
N PRO A 46 -1.00 0.83 17.13
CA PRO A 46 -1.88 0.79 18.29
C PRO A 46 -1.80 2.04 19.16
N ARG A 47 -0.74 2.85 19.04
CA ARG A 47 -0.63 4.13 19.76
C ARG A 47 -1.64 5.14 19.25
N VAL A 48 -1.97 5.11 17.96
CA VAL A 48 -3.00 5.96 17.36
C VAL A 48 -4.38 5.61 17.93
N ASP A 49 -4.63 4.32 18.17
CA ASP A 49 -5.89 3.84 18.76
C ASP A 49 -6.03 4.30 20.23
N VAL A 50 -4.97 4.17 21.03
CA VAL A 50 -4.94 4.62 22.43
C VAL A 50 -5.13 6.13 22.54
N LEU A 51 -4.41 6.91 21.72
CA LEU A 51 -4.52 8.37 21.73
C LEU A 51 -5.89 8.87 21.30
N THR A 52 -6.57 8.16 20.40
CA THR A 52 -7.94 8.47 19.97
C THR A 52 -8.97 8.09 21.04
N GLY A 53 -8.75 7.00 21.78
CA GLY A 53 -9.61 6.60 22.88
C GLY A 53 -9.60 7.59 24.05
N GLU A 54 -8.44 8.17 24.34
CA GLU A 54 -8.26 9.14 25.44
C GLU A 54 -8.59 10.59 25.03
N HIS A 55 -8.48 10.95 23.75
CA HIS A 55 -8.75 12.30 23.25
C HIS A 55 -9.67 12.27 22.02
N VAL A 56 -10.83 12.93 22.12
CA VAL A 56 -11.78 13.11 21.00
C VAL A 56 -11.15 14.04 19.95
N HIS A 57 -10.37 13.46 19.03
CA HIS A 57 -9.86 14.18 17.86
C HIS A 57 -10.84 14.02 16.68
N PRO A 58 -11.28 15.12 16.05
CA PRO A 58 -12.30 15.08 15.00
C PRO A 58 -11.79 14.46 13.68
N ARG A 59 -10.47 14.25 13.52
CA ARG A 59 -9.88 13.63 12.32
C ARG A 59 -8.63 12.82 12.70
N ILE A 60 -8.68 11.51 12.50
CA ILE A 60 -7.52 10.63 12.52
C ILE A 60 -6.98 10.60 11.09
N GLY A 61 -5.88 11.29 10.85
CA GLY A 61 -5.22 11.28 9.54
C GLY A 61 -4.15 10.20 9.50
N TYR A 62 -4.40 9.09 8.80
CA TYR A 62 -3.32 8.27 8.29
C TYR A 62 -2.69 8.99 7.09
N VAL A 63 -1.37 8.99 6.99
CA VAL A 63 -0.66 9.70 5.91
C VAL A 63 -0.91 8.99 4.58
N HIS A 64 -1.93 9.42 3.84
CA HIS A 64 -2.17 8.94 2.48
C HIS A 64 -1.44 9.84 1.48
N ARG A 65 -0.30 9.37 0.95
CA ARG A 65 0.21 9.87 -0.34
C ARG A 65 -0.12 8.80 -1.38
N GLY A 66 -1.15 9.06 -2.19
CA GLY A 66 -1.57 8.17 -3.26
C GLY A 66 -0.52 8.13 -4.37
N ALA A 67 -0.41 7.00 -5.05
CA ALA A 67 0.49 6.82 -6.20
C ALA A 67 0.07 7.63 -7.44
N ALA A 68 -1.03 8.39 -7.39
CA ALA A 68 -1.50 9.25 -8.46
C ALA A 68 -0.59 10.46 -8.76
N ASP A 69 0.39 10.75 -7.90
CA ASP A 69 1.35 11.85 -8.08
C ASP A 69 2.65 11.42 -8.81
N LEU A 70 2.67 10.22 -9.40
CA LEU A 70 3.79 9.65 -10.16
C LEU A 70 3.35 9.29 -11.58
N ASP A 71 2.98 10.29 -12.36
CA ASP A 71 3.07 10.26 -13.83
C ASP A 71 3.93 11.47 -14.24
N PRO A 72 4.95 11.32 -15.11
CA PRO A 72 5.62 12.46 -15.73
C PRO A 72 4.73 13.18 -16.74
#